data_AF-V5FTI2-F1
#
_entry.id   AF-V5FTI2-F1
#
_cell.length_a   1.000
_cell.length_b   1.000
_cell.length_c   1.000
_cell.angle_alpha   90.00
_cell.angle_beta   90.00
_cell.angle_gamma   90.00
#
_symmetry.space_group_name_H-M   'P 1'
#
loop_
_entity.id
_entity.type
_entity.pdbx_description
1 polymer ?
#
loop_
_entity_poly.entity_id
_entity_poly.type
_entity_poly.pdbx_seq_one_letter_code
_entity_poly.pdbx_strand_id
1 'polypeptide(L)'
;LKIVDECAKIFTEKKDDQKTYKSLVNCILALLILFNRRRIGDVQFLKITDYKNDHRSNCADFENALTDTEKMLTTKYKRVLNGGKGSRAVVILVPETLQNYINLLLNNREKYIPPENDYVFAISGSTIPWGKG
;
A
#
# COMPACT_ATOMS: atom_id res chain seq x y z
N LEU A 1 8.18 6.60 11.91
CA LEU A 1 7.02 7.43 11.53
C LEU A 1 7.42 8.87 11.23
N LYS A 2 8.28 9.53 12.02
CA LYS A 2 8.76 10.92 11.77
C LYS A 2 8.97 11.32 10.29
N ILE A 3 9.71 10.53 9.50
CA ILE A 3 9.97 10.84 8.08
C ILE A 3 8.69 10.81 7.22
N VAL A 4 7.80 9.82 7.43
CA VAL A 4 6.53 9.75 6.67
C VAL A 4 5.57 10.87 7.08
N ASP A 5 5.59 11.26 8.36
CA ASP A 5 4.81 12.39 8.88
C ASP A 5 5.30 13.72 8.29
N GLU A 6 6.62 13.92 8.21
CA GLU A 6 7.23 15.09 7.58
C GLU A 6 6.88 15.17 6.08
N CYS A 7 6.98 14.05 5.35
CA CYS A 7 6.55 13.99 3.96
C CYS A 7 5.07 14.35 3.82
N ALA A 8 4.21 13.76 4.65
CA ALA A 8 2.77 14.02 4.64
C ALA A 8 2.46 15.51 4.89
N LYS A 9 3.19 16.16 5.80
CA LYS A 9 3.06 17.59 6.05
C LYS A 9 3.39 18.44 4.81
N ILE A 10 4.48 18.12 4.11
CA ILE A 10 4.87 18.82 2.87
C ILE A 10 3.76 18.73 1.82
N PHE A 11 3.13 17.56 1.67
CA PHE A 11 1.97 17.38 0.79
C PHE A 11 0.77 18.22 1.21
N THR A 12 0.46 18.31 2.52
CA THR A 12 -0.65 19.15 3.00
C THR A 12 -0.41 20.64 2.78
N GLU A 13 0.86 21.08 2.81
CA GLU A 13 1.26 22.46 2.52
C GLU A 13 1.37 22.77 1.01
N LYS A 14 1.14 21.77 0.13
CA LYS A 14 1.29 21.87 -1.33
C LYS A 14 2.67 22.34 -1.79
N LYS A 15 3.71 22.00 -1.02
CA LYS A 15 5.12 22.23 -1.36
C LYS A 15 5.81 20.95 -1.86
N ASP A 16 4.99 19.98 -2.28
CA ASP A 16 5.44 18.67 -2.71
C ASP A 16 6.15 18.71 -4.07
N ASP A 17 7.22 17.93 -4.17
CA ASP A 17 7.98 17.69 -5.38
C ASP A 17 8.16 16.19 -5.64
N GLN A 18 8.80 15.84 -6.76
CA GLN A 18 9.04 14.45 -7.13
C GLN A 18 9.88 13.70 -6.08
N LYS A 19 10.79 14.39 -5.37
CA LYS A 19 11.60 13.79 -4.31
C LYS A 19 10.75 13.45 -3.09
N THR A 20 9.89 14.37 -2.68
CA THR A 20 8.94 14.18 -1.58
C THR A 20 7.99 13.02 -1.88
N TYR A 21 7.46 12.95 -3.11
CA TYR A 21 6.63 11.82 -3.55
C TYR A 21 7.38 10.49 -3.48
N LYS A 22 8.60 10.44 -4.02
CA LYS A 22 9.45 9.25 -3.96
C LYS A 22 9.74 8.81 -2.51
N SER A 23 10.03 9.76 -1.62
CA SER A 23 10.25 9.48 -0.21
C SER A 23 9.00 8.92 0.47
N LEU A 24 7.82 9.52 0.19
CA LEU A 24 6.55 9.02 0.71
C LEU A 24 6.27 7.58 0.26
N VAL A 25 6.43 7.30 -1.05
CA VAL A 25 6.29 5.94 -1.62
C VAL A 25 7.20 4.95 -0.90
N ASN A 26 8.50 5.26 -0.81
CA ASN A 26 9.50 4.39 -0.20
C ASN A 26 9.23 4.13 1.28
N CYS A 27 8.84 5.16 2.04
CA CYS A 27 8.51 5.02 3.45
C CYS A 27 7.29 4.12 3.65
N ILE A 28 6.20 4.34 2.90
CA ILE A 28 4.99 3.50 3.00
C ILE A 28 5.31 2.06 2.63
N LEU A 29 6.04 1.84 1.52
CA LEU A 29 6.42 0.50 1.07
C LEU A 29 7.27 -0.23 2.12
N ALA A 30 8.29 0.43 2.68
CA ALA A 30 9.13 -0.15 3.73
C ALA A 30 8.32 -0.49 4.98
N LEU A 31 7.43 0.40 5.41
CA LEU A 31 6.57 0.17 6.58
C LEU A 31 5.63 -1.02 6.36
N LEU A 32 5.04 -1.16 5.18
CA LEU A 32 4.18 -2.31 4.86
C LEU A 32 4.94 -3.63 4.79
N ILE A 33 6.14 -3.63 4.20
CA ILE A 33 7.02 -4.80 4.15
C ILE A 33 7.36 -5.27 5.55
N LEU A 34 7.77 -4.34 6.43
CA LEU A 34 8.12 -4.64 7.81
C LEU A 34 6.91 -5.12 8.61
N PHE A 35 5.76 -4.43 8.47
CA PHE A 35 4.53 -4.77 9.18
C PHE A 35 4.03 -6.18 8.81
N ASN A 36 4.04 -6.52 7.52
CA ASN A 36 3.53 -7.81 7.04
C ASN A 36 4.59 -8.93 7.03
N ARG A 37 5.87 -8.62 7.31
CA ARG A 37 7.01 -9.54 7.16
C ARG A 37 7.03 -10.25 5.80
N ARG A 38 6.73 -9.51 4.74
CA ARG A 38 6.66 -10.01 3.34
C ARG A 38 7.92 -9.65 2.56
N ARG A 39 8.17 -10.36 1.45
CA ARG A 39 9.26 -9.95 0.54
C ARG A 39 8.84 -8.69 -0.19
N ILE A 40 9.81 -7.89 -0.61
CA ILE A 40 9.54 -6.68 -1.40
C ILE A 40 8.66 -6.96 -2.63
N GLY A 41 8.92 -8.08 -3.33
CA GLY A 41 8.13 -8.52 -4.48
C GLY A 41 6.65 -8.78 -4.18
N ASP A 42 6.31 -9.15 -2.96
CA ASP A 42 4.92 -9.45 -2.58
C ASP A 42 4.10 -8.15 -2.35
N VAL A 43 4.77 -7.04 -2.04
CA VAL A 43 4.14 -5.77 -1.66
C VAL A 43 4.29 -4.71 -2.75
N GLN A 44 5.45 -4.61 -3.41
CA GLN A 44 5.75 -3.55 -4.37
C GLN A 44 4.83 -3.58 -5.61
N PHE A 45 4.34 -4.77 -5.97
CA PHE A 45 3.44 -4.95 -7.12
C PHE A 45 1.95 -4.78 -6.77
N LEU A 46 1.64 -4.19 -5.61
CA LEU A 46 0.25 -3.92 -5.23
C LEU A 46 -0.42 -3.01 -6.26
N LYS A 47 -1.49 -3.50 -6.87
CA LYS A 47 -2.32 -2.73 -7.80
C LYS A 47 -3.28 -1.81 -7.08
N ILE A 48 -3.59 -0.67 -7.71
CA ILE A 48 -4.57 0.29 -7.22
C ILE A 48 -5.96 -0.34 -7.14
N THR A 49 -6.32 -1.19 -8.12
CA THR A 49 -7.60 -1.93 -8.12
C THR A 49 -7.71 -2.84 -6.92
N ASP A 50 -6.68 -3.63 -6.64
CA ASP A 50 -6.64 -4.57 -5.51
C ASP A 50 -6.68 -3.82 -4.18
N TYR A 51 -5.97 -2.70 -4.09
CA TYR A 51 -6.03 -1.82 -2.92
C TYR A 51 -7.43 -1.21 -2.75
N LYS A 52 -8.09 -0.75 -3.82
CA LYS A 52 -9.42 -0.13 -3.73
C LYS A 52 -10.52 -1.16 -3.46
N ASN A 53 -10.33 -2.42 -3.86
CA ASN A 53 -11.25 -3.50 -3.56
C ASN A 53 -11.43 -3.64 -2.05
N ASP A 54 -12.67 -3.46 -1.62
CA ASP A 54 -13.01 -3.49 -0.21
C ASP A 54 -13.37 -4.90 0.22
N HIS A 55 -12.36 -5.74 0.46
CA HIS A 55 -12.52 -7.05 1.09
C HIS A 55 -12.35 -6.98 2.60
N ARG A 56 -12.69 -5.84 3.24
CA ARG A 56 -12.53 -5.61 4.69
C ARG A 56 -13.18 -6.69 5.57
N SER A 57 -14.04 -7.56 5.06
CA SER A 57 -15.00 -8.27 5.90
C SER A 57 -15.11 -9.78 5.70
N ASN A 58 -14.62 -10.38 4.60
CA ASN A 58 -14.79 -11.83 4.46
C ASN A 58 -13.60 -12.58 5.09
N CYS A 59 -13.53 -12.54 6.43
CA CYS A 59 -12.64 -13.39 7.21
C CYS A 59 -13.16 -14.82 7.34
N ALA A 60 -14.28 -15.18 6.70
CA ALA A 60 -14.93 -16.49 6.80
C ALA A 60 -13.95 -17.66 6.65
N ASP A 61 -12.91 -17.51 5.82
CA ASP A 61 -11.88 -18.52 5.58
C ASP A 61 -11.05 -18.89 6.83
N PHE A 62 -10.95 -18.02 7.84
CA PHE A 62 -10.14 -18.22 9.05
C PHE A 62 -10.77 -17.67 10.33
N GLU A 63 -11.99 -17.15 10.29
CA GLU A 63 -12.67 -16.54 11.43
C GLU A 63 -12.83 -17.52 12.60
N ASN A 64 -13.03 -18.81 12.30
CA ASN A 64 -13.13 -19.87 13.30
C ASN A 64 -11.78 -20.19 13.98
N ALA A 65 -10.66 -19.76 13.39
CA ALA A 65 -9.33 -19.93 13.96
C ALA A 65 -8.89 -18.73 14.82
N LEU A 66 -9.65 -17.64 14.84
CA LEU A 66 -9.35 -16.44 15.60
C LEU A 66 -10.08 -16.40 16.93
N THR A 67 -9.38 -15.98 17.97
CA THR A 67 -9.96 -15.56 19.24
C THR A 67 -10.79 -14.28 19.08
N ASP A 68 -11.66 -13.97 20.03
CA ASP A 68 -12.49 -12.76 19.97
C ASP A 68 -11.65 -11.48 19.93
N THR A 69 -10.51 -11.47 20.63
CA THR A 69 -9.56 -10.35 20.58
C THR A 69 -8.93 -10.20 19.21
N GLU A 70 -8.53 -11.30 18.56
CA GLU A 70 -7.98 -11.26 17.20
C GLU A 70 -9.03 -10.82 16.18
N LYS A 71 -10.28 -11.27 16.31
CA LYS A 71 -11.39 -10.79 15.47
C LYS A 71 -11.55 -9.28 15.61
N MET A 72 -11.57 -8.75 16.83
CA MET A 72 -11.62 -7.31 17.05
C MET A 72 -10.43 -6.59 16.38
N LEU A 73 -9.22 -7.14 16.48
CA LEU A 73 -8.04 -6.58 15.83
C LEU A 73 -8.15 -6.58 14.31
N THR A 74 -8.72 -7.60 13.67
CA THR A 74 -8.89 -7.63 12.21
C THR A 74 -9.71 -6.45 11.69
N THR A 75 -10.64 -5.90 12.48
CA THR A 75 -11.42 -4.71 12.10
C THR A 75 -10.58 -3.44 11.97
N LYS A 76 -9.38 -3.40 12.54
CA LYS A 76 -8.46 -2.25 12.50
C LYS A 76 -7.54 -2.23 11.28
N TYR A 77 -7.58 -3.28 10.47
CA TYR A 77 -6.73 -3.42 9.29
C TYR A 77 -7.57 -3.58 8.04
N LYS A 78 -7.14 -2.95 6.96
CA LYS A 78 -7.66 -3.27 5.64
C LYS A 78 -6.92 -4.49 5.10
N ARG A 79 -7.66 -5.56 4.81
CA ARG A 79 -7.14 -6.77 4.14
C ARG A 79 -7.16 -6.55 2.63
N VAL A 80 -6.00 -6.65 2.01
CA VAL A 80 -5.82 -6.52 0.56
C VAL A 80 -5.30 -7.84 0.00
N LEU A 81 -5.95 -8.36 -1.04
CA LEU A 81 -5.51 -9.54 -1.77
C LEU A 81 -4.74 -9.07 -3.00
N ASN A 82 -3.43 -9.22 -2.99
CA ASN A 82 -2.55 -8.91 -4.11
C ASN A 82 -2.27 -10.19 -4.93
N GLY A 83 -2.10 -10.05 -6.24
CA GLY A 83 -1.69 -11.17 -7.10
C GLY A 83 -0.30 -11.69 -6.73
N GLY A 84 -0.18 -12.99 -6.41
CA GLY A 84 1.10 -13.64 -6.16
C GLY A 84 1.52 -14.60 -7.28
N LYS A 85 2.69 -15.21 -7.14
CA LYS A 85 3.22 -16.19 -8.12
C LYS A 85 2.46 -17.52 -8.03
N GLY A 86 2.07 -18.07 -9.18
CA GLY A 86 1.53 -19.43 -9.27
C GLY A 86 0.14 -19.59 -8.64
N SER A 87 -0.80 -18.69 -8.94
CA SER A 87 -2.23 -18.73 -8.52
C SER A 87 -2.52 -18.50 -7.03
N ARG A 88 -1.51 -18.20 -6.19
CA ARG A 88 -1.73 -17.89 -4.77
C ARG A 88 -1.72 -16.39 -4.51
N ALA A 89 -2.82 -15.86 -4.01
CA ALA A 89 -2.91 -14.46 -3.59
C ALA A 89 -2.02 -14.19 -2.37
N VAL A 90 -1.37 -13.03 -2.34
CA VAL A 90 -0.67 -12.51 -1.17
C VAL A 90 -1.63 -11.64 -0.38
N VAL A 91 -1.82 -11.97 0.89
CA VAL A 91 -2.56 -11.10 1.83
C VAL A 91 -1.63 -10.02 2.37
N ILE A 92 -2.03 -8.76 2.20
CA ILE A 92 -1.40 -7.58 2.79
C ILE A 92 -2.39 -6.95 3.77
N LEU A 93 -1.99 -6.80 5.03
CA LEU A 93 -2.72 -6.05 6.04
C LEU A 93 -2.21 -4.61 6.05
N VAL A 94 -3.15 -3.67 5.93
CA VAL A 94 -2.85 -2.24 5.90
C VAL A 94 -3.47 -1.56 7.13
N PRO A 95 -2.67 -1.16 8.12
CA PRO A 95 -3.10 -0.36 9.26
C PRO A 95 -3.76 0.96 8.83
N GLU A 96 -4.72 1.44 9.60
CA GLU A 96 -5.44 2.69 9.34
C GLU A 96 -4.49 3.88 9.09
N THR A 97 -3.41 4.00 9.86
CA THR A 97 -2.38 5.04 9.65
C THR A 97 -1.73 4.95 8.28
N LEU A 98 -1.38 3.74 7.81
CA LEU A 98 -0.82 3.54 6.48
C LEU A 98 -1.85 3.74 5.37
N GLN A 99 -3.13 3.45 5.63
CA GLN A 99 -4.21 3.77 4.69
C GLN A 99 -4.28 5.29 4.43
N ASN A 100 -4.14 6.11 5.48
CA ASN A 100 -4.14 7.57 5.32
C ASN A 100 -2.99 8.07 4.43
N TYR A 101 -1.77 7.55 4.61
CA TYR A 101 -0.65 7.92 3.74
C TYR A 101 -0.81 7.40 2.31
N ILE A 102 -1.34 6.19 2.12
CA ILE A 102 -1.63 5.66 0.77
C ILE A 102 -2.69 6.52 0.08
N ASN A 103 -3.74 6.93 0.79
CA ASN A 103 -4.76 7.83 0.23
C ASN A 103 -4.15 9.18 -0.16
N LEU A 104 -3.30 9.77 0.70
CA LEU A 104 -2.57 10.99 0.38
C LEU A 104 -1.70 10.84 -0.87
N LEU A 105 -1.00 9.71 -1.00
CA LEU A 105 -0.19 9.36 -2.15
C LEU A 105 -1.03 9.25 -3.43
N LEU A 106 -2.16 8.53 -3.37
CA LEU A 106 -3.05 8.34 -4.52
C LEU A 106 -3.69 9.65 -4.97
N ASN A 107 -4.06 10.54 -4.03
CA ASN A 107 -4.65 11.84 -4.33
C ASN A 107 -3.68 12.81 -5.03
N ASN A 108 -2.37 12.62 -4.86
CA ASN A 108 -1.34 13.48 -5.50
C ASN A 108 -0.62 12.78 -6.66
N ARG A 109 -1.02 11.55 -6.99
CA ARG A 109 -0.32 10.67 -7.94
C ARG A 109 -0.24 11.25 -9.34
N GLU A 110 -1.30 11.87 -9.83
CA GLU A 110 -1.41 12.39 -11.21
C GLU A 110 -0.36 13.47 -11.52
N LYS A 111 0.19 14.15 -10.51
CA LYS A 111 1.29 15.11 -10.67
C LYS A 111 2.61 14.45 -11.10
N TYR A 112 2.79 13.16 -10.79
CA TYR A 112 4.09 12.50 -10.87
C TYR A 112 4.07 11.23 -11.72
N ILE A 113 2.94 10.51 -11.77
CA ILE A 113 2.85 9.20 -12.41
C ILE A 113 1.76 9.20 -13.49
N PRO A 114 2.06 8.70 -14.70
CA PRO A 114 1.07 8.55 -15.76
C PRO A 114 -0.12 7.66 -15.34
N PRO A 115 -1.33 7.92 -15.87
CA PRO A 115 -2.52 7.17 -15.52
C PRO A 115 -2.48 5.69 -15.98
N GLU A 116 -1.64 5.34 -16.94
CA GLU A 116 -1.50 3.97 -17.47
C GLU A 116 -0.79 3.01 -16.49
N ASN A 117 -0.02 3.54 -15.55
CA ASN A 117 0.59 2.73 -14.51
C ASN A 117 -0.47 2.40 -13.44
N ASP A 118 -0.69 1.13 -13.13
CA ASP A 118 -1.73 0.68 -12.19
C ASP A 118 -1.19 0.35 -10.79
N TYR A 119 0.10 0.56 -10.53
CA TYR A 119 0.73 0.23 -9.25
C TYR A 119 0.62 1.37 -8.23
N VAL A 120 0.39 1.00 -6.96
CA VAL A 120 0.34 1.93 -5.83
C VAL A 120 1.71 2.56 -5.57
N PHE A 121 2.80 1.77 -5.66
CA PHE A 121 4.15 2.20 -5.31
C PHE A 121 5.00 2.64 -6.51
N ALA A 122 4.37 3.21 -7.53
CA ALA A 122 5.05 3.71 -8.72
C ALA A 122 5.90 4.96 -8.40
N ILE A 123 7.06 5.09 -9.06
CA ILE A 123 7.97 6.23 -8.91
C ILE A 123 8.36 6.74 -10.30
N SER A 124 8.29 8.07 -10.47
CA SER A 124 8.65 8.72 -11.73
C SER A 124 10.15 8.61 -12.05
N GLY A 125 10.49 8.41 -13.32
CA GLY A 125 11.87 8.25 -13.79
C GLY A 125 12.48 6.87 -13.53
N SER A 126 11.69 5.88 -13.11
CA SER A 126 12.19 4.51 -13.00
C SER A 126 12.34 3.86 -14.38
N THR A 127 13.57 3.44 -14.71
CA THR A 127 13.92 2.75 -15.97
C THR A 127 13.58 1.26 -15.95
N ILE A 128 13.15 0.75 -14.79
CA ILE A 128 12.71 -0.63 -14.65
C ILE A 128 11.33 -0.70 -15.32
N PRO A 129 11.12 -1.57 -16.32
CA PRO A 129 9.80 -1.77 -16.90
C PRO A 129 8.95 -2.48 -15.85
N TRP A 130 8.39 -1.72 -14.91
CA TRP A 130 7.43 -2.21 -13.94
C TRP A 130 6.20 -2.69 -14.71
N GLY A 131 6.08 -4.00 -14.92
CA GLY A 131 4.88 -4.62 -15.47
C GLY A 131 4.80 -4.75 -17.00
N LYS A 132 5.80 -5.38 -17.64
CA LYS A 132 5.46 -6.36 -18.68
C LYS A 132 5.83 -7.73 -18.10
N GLY A 133 4.81 -8.55 -17.89
CA GLY A 133 4.90 -9.86 -17.24
C GLY A 133 5.83 -10.83 -17.93
#